data_AF-B7IX68-F1
#
_entry.id   AF-B7IX68-F1
#
_cell.length_a   1.000
_cell.length_b   1.000
_cell.length_c   1.000
_cell.angle_alpha   90.00
_cell.angle_beta   90.00
_cell.angle_gamma   90.00
#
_symmetry.space_group_name_H-M   'P 1'
#
loop_
_entity.id
_entity.type
_entity.pdbx_description
1 polymer ?
#
loop_
_entity_poly.entity_id
_entity_poly.type
_entity_poly.pdbx_seq_one_letter_code
_entity_poly.pdbx_strand_id
1 'polypeptide(L)'
;MYVLNKFFTYKKIVPVVLLSCVTLIGCSNSNTPSEPPKQTKQIKQIKQENTGHDSFAKLEKEYNAKLGIYALDTGTNQTVAYHPNDRFAFASTSKSLAAGALLRQNSIEALDERITYTREDLSNYNPITEKHVDTGMTLKELADASVRYSDSTAHNLILKKLGGPSAFEKILRETGDTVTKSERFEPELNEVHPGETRDTSTPEAIAKTLQSFTLGSALPTEKRELLVDWMKRNTTGDKLIRAGVPKGWEVADKTGAGSYGTRNDIAIIWPPNKKPIVLAILSNHDKEDAEYNDKLIADATKVVLDTLKVTNKN
;
A
#
# COMPACT_ATOMS: atom_id res chain seq x y z
N MET A 1 21.61 63.52 17.20
CA MET A 1 21.00 64.86 17.07
C MET A 1 20.02 64.81 15.90
N TYR A 2 18.72 65.10 16.13
CA TYR A 2 17.54 65.13 15.23
C TYR A 2 17.18 63.82 14.49
N VAL A 3 16.12 63.03 14.80
CA VAL A 3 14.65 63.23 14.97
C VAL A 3 13.89 63.51 13.65
N LEU A 4 13.01 62.58 13.23
CA LEU A 4 11.58 62.74 12.85
C LEU A 4 11.08 61.41 12.22
N ASN A 5 10.28 60.54 12.86
CA ASN A 5 8.87 60.62 13.29
C ASN A 5 7.85 60.48 12.14
N LYS A 6 7.06 59.39 12.14
CA LYS A 6 5.65 59.38 11.69
C LYS A 6 4.88 58.16 12.22
N PHE A 7 4.01 58.45 13.19
CA PHE A 7 2.87 57.64 13.62
C PHE A 7 1.77 57.64 12.54
N PHE A 8 0.94 56.58 12.47
CA PHE A 8 -0.52 56.72 12.37
C PHE A 8 -1.24 55.41 12.77
N THR A 9 -1.93 55.47 13.89
CA THR A 9 -3.00 54.57 14.35
C THR A 9 -4.27 54.77 13.52
N TYR A 10 -5.06 53.72 13.27
CA TYR A 10 -6.53 53.85 13.31
C TYR A 10 -7.21 52.58 13.82
N LYS A 11 -8.16 52.82 14.70
CA LYS A 11 -9.02 51.89 15.43
C LYS A 11 -10.34 51.71 14.65
N LYS A 12 -11.02 50.60 14.95
CA LYS A 12 -12.47 50.51 15.29
C LYS A 12 -13.53 50.14 14.21
N ILE A 13 -14.33 49.13 14.60
CA ILE A 13 -15.80 49.02 14.61
C ILE A 13 -16.43 47.93 13.73
N VAL A 14 -17.07 46.99 14.44
CA VAL A 14 -18.10 46.03 14.02
C VAL A 14 -19.47 46.69 14.15
N PRO A 15 -20.43 46.44 13.23
CA PRO A 15 -21.85 46.56 13.55
C PRO A 15 -22.55 45.21 13.56
N VAL A 16 -23.20 44.94 14.69
CA VAL A 16 -24.27 43.95 14.86
C VAL A 16 -25.55 44.55 14.30
N VAL A 17 -26.27 43.81 13.45
CA VAL A 17 -27.65 44.15 13.06
C VAL A 17 -28.53 42.93 13.34
N LEU A 18 -29.37 43.07 14.37
CA LEU A 18 -30.53 42.23 14.66
C LEU A 18 -31.72 42.80 13.89
N LEU A 19 -32.40 41.97 13.10
CA LEU A 19 -33.75 42.27 12.62
C LEU A 19 -34.59 40.99 12.66
N SER A 20 -35.56 40.98 13.57
CA SER A 20 -36.63 39.99 13.70
C SER A 20 -37.85 40.45 12.91
N CYS A 21 -38.48 39.57 12.11
CA CYS A 21 -39.89 39.69 11.73
C CYS A 21 -40.51 38.32 11.41
N VAL A 22 -41.82 38.28 11.68
CA VAL A 22 -42.70 37.15 11.94
C VAL A 22 -43.13 36.37 10.69
N THR A 23 -43.53 35.12 10.92
CA THR A 23 -44.03 34.04 10.06
C THR A 23 -45.18 34.37 9.08
N LEU A 24 -45.20 33.66 7.95
CA LEU A 24 -46.43 33.29 7.22
C LEU A 24 -46.43 31.79 6.90
N ILE A 25 -47.56 31.16 7.21
CA ILE A 25 -47.90 29.75 7.05
C ILE A 25 -48.26 29.51 5.58
N GLY A 26 -47.67 28.46 4.98
CA GLY A 26 -48.09 27.91 3.69
C GLY A 26 -48.26 26.40 3.82
N CYS A 27 -49.50 25.93 3.94
CA CYS A 27 -49.83 24.52 3.81
C CYS A 27 -49.89 24.13 2.33
N SER A 28 -49.12 23.13 1.91
CA SER A 28 -49.53 22.27 0.81
C SER A 28 -49.14 20.82 1.13
N ASN A 29 -50.17 19.98 1.22
CA ASN A 29 -50.05 18.53 1.40
C ASN A 29 -49.71 17.90 0.06
N SER A 30 -48.51 17.33 -0.04
CA SER A 30 -48.22 16.23 -0.95
C SER A 30 -47.30 15.26 -0.22
N ASN A 31 -47.91 14.37 0.57
CA ASN A 31 -47.22 13.25 1.18
C ASN A 31 -46.85 12.23 0.10
N THR A 32 -45.61 12.32 -0.36
CA THR A 32 -44.86 11.16 -0.84
C THR A 32 -43.47 11.32 -0.24
N PRO A 33 -43.02 10.46 0.70
CA PRO A 33 -41.66 10.54 1.21
C PRO A 33 -40.71 10.09 0.10
N SER A 34 -40.22 11.03 -0.70
CA SER A 34 -38.99 10.83 -1.47
C SER A 34 -37.85 10.83 -0.46
N GLU A 35 -37.38 9.63 -0.09
CA GLU A 35 -36.17 9.49 0.74
C GLU A 35 -35.00 10.19 0.03
N PRO A 36 -34.31 11.15 0.66
CA PRO A 36 -33.26 11.90 -0.01
C PRO A 36 -32.06 10.97 -0.31
N PRO A 37 -31.51 10.98 -1.54
CA PRO A 37 -30.50 9.99 -1.98
C PRO A 37 -29.19 9.95 -1.18
N LYS A 38 -28.94 10.93 -0.30
CA LYS A 38 -27.79 10.94 0.62
C LYS A 38 -27.97 10.00 1.80
N GLN A 39 -29.18 9.85 2.34
CA GLN A 39 -29.43 9.06 3.55
C GLN A 39 -29.31 7.56 3.27
N THR A 40 -29.87 7.10 2.14
CA THR A 40 -29.77 5.70 1.70
C THR A 40 -28.34 5.29 1.32
N LYS A 41 -27.52 6.20 0.78
CA LYS A 41 -26.08 5.94 0.49
C LYS A 41 -25.27 5.80 1.78
N GLN A 42 -25.48 6.69 2.74
CA GLN A 42 -24.79 6.69 4.03
C GLN A 42 -25.13 5.44 4.86
N ILE A 43 -26.41 5.04 4.92
CA ILE A 43 -26.85 3.82 5.60
C ILE A 43 -26.26 2.56 4.92
N LYS A 44 -26.19 2.53 3.59
CA LYS A 44 -25.56 1.42 2.85
C LYS A 44 -24.05 1.34 3.09
N GLN A 45 -23.34 2.48 3.17
CA GLN A 45 -21.92 2.51 3.51
C GLN A 45 -21.68 2.02 4.95
N ILE A 46 -22.40 2.55 5.94
CA ILE A 46 -22.24 2.15 7.35
C ILE A 46 -22.52 0.66 7.53
N LYS A 47 -23.57 0.13 6.89
CA LYS A 47 -23.88 -1.31 6.97
C LYS A 47 -22.79 -2.16 6.33
N GLN A 48 -22.21 -1.71 5.22
CA GLN A 48 -21.16 -2.42 4.47
C GLN A 48 -19.82 -2.40 5.23
N GLU A 49 -19.45 -1.26 5.83
CA GLU A 49 -18.29 -1.13 6.72
C GLU A 49 -18.40 -2.07 7.93
N ASN A 50 -19.56 -2.11 8.58
CA ASN A 50 -19.79 -2.98 9.74
C ASN A 50 -19.72 -4.48 9.37
N THR A 51 -20.28 -4.90 8.22
CA THR A 51 -20.22 -6.31 7.79
C THR A 51 -18.81 -6.78 7.43
N GLY A 52 -17.99 -5.89 6.85
CA GLY A 52 -16.58 -6.19 6.57
C GLY A 52 -15.79 -6.35 7.87
N HIS A 53 -15.93 -5.40 8.79
CA HIS A 53 -15.29 -5.43 10.11
C HIS A 53 -15.58 -6.73 10.89
N ASP A 54 -16.84 -7.15 10.95
CA ASP A 54 -17.23 -8.40 11.65
C ASP A 54 -16.60 -9.65 11.01
N SER A 55 -16.39 -9.62 9.69
CA SER A 55 -15.80 -10.75 8.96
C SER A 55 -14.29 -10.81 9.16
N PHE A 56 -13.59 -9.66 9.15
CA PHE A 56 -12.16 -9.61 9.45
C PHE A 56 -11.85 -10.00 10.90
N ALA A 57 -12.65 -9.56 11.87
CA ALA A 57 -12.49 -9.96 13.27
C ALA A 57 -12.66 -11.48 13.48
N LYS A 58 -13.54 -12.13 12.68
CA LYS A 58 -13.65 -13.60 12.68
C LYS A 58 -12.41 -14.27 12.13
N LEU A 59 -11.80 -13.72 11.07
CA LEU A 59 -10.54 -14.23 10.52
C LEU A 59 -9.40 -14.06 11.54
N GLU A 60 -9.27 -12.91 12.20
CA GLU A 60 -8.27 -12.73 13.26
C GLU A 60 -8.39 -13.81 14.35
N LYS A 61 -9.63 -14.13 14.77
CA LYS A 61 -9.90 -15.20 15.74
C LYS A 61 -9.60 -16.61 15.20
N GLU A 62 -10.00 -16.90 13.97
CA GLU A 62 -9.80 -18.22 13.34
C GLU A 62 -8.31 -18.54 13.15
N TYR A 63 -7.53 -17.54 12.71
CA TYR A 63 -6.11 -17.69 12.42
C TYR A 63 -5.20 -17.30 13.57
N ASN A 64 -5.77 -16.82 14.69
CA ASN A 64 -5.04 -16.31 15.84
C ASN A 64 -3.96 -15.29 15.43
N ALA A 65 -4.36 -14.32 14.59
CA ALA A 65 -3.48 -13.36 13.95
C ALA A 65 -4.11 -11.96 14.00
N LYS A 66 -3.27 -10.92 13.94
CA LYS A 66 -3.71 -9.55 13.71
C LYS A 66 -3.72 -9.26 12.19
N LEU A 67 -4.74 -8.56 11.71
CA LEU A 67 -4.91 -8.19 10.31
C LEU A 67 -4.92 -6.67 10.11
N GLY A 68 -4.15 -6.17 9.15
CA GLY A 68 -4.24 -4.81 8.63
C GLY A 68 -4.63 -4.84 7.16
N ILE A 69 -5.71 -4.15 6.79
CA ILE A 69 -6.26 -4.17 5.43
C ILE A 69 -6.57 -2.76 4.98
N TYR A 70 -6.17 -2.46 3.74
CA TYR A 70 -6.67 -1.33 3.00
C TYR A 70 -6.89 -1.72 1.54
N ALA A 71 -8.07 -1.44 1.02
CA ALA A 71 -8.42 -1.62 -0.37
C ALA A 71 -9.04 -0.35 -0.94
N LEU A 72 -8.77 -0.06 -2.22
CA LEU A 72 -9.35 1.04 -2.98
C LEU A 72 -9.76 0.55 -4.37
N ASP A 73 -11.06 0.58 -4.66
CA ASP A 73 -11.58 0.49 -6.03
C ASP A 73 -11.39 1.83 -6.72
N THR A 74 -10.47 1.90 -7.69
CA THR A 74 -10.12 3.15 -8.37
C THR A 74 -11.19 3.64 -9.34
N GLY A 75 -12.17 2.82 -9.70
CA GLY A 75 -13.30 3.21 -10.53
C GLY A 75 -14.40 3.90 -9.75
N THR A 76 -14.62 3.48 -8.50
CA THR A 76 -15.72 3.99 -7.66
C THR A 76 -15.24 4.88 -6.50
N ASN A 77 -13.93 4.89 -6.23
CA ASN A 77 -13.33 5.44 -5.01
C ASN A 77 -13.85 4.83 -3.71
N GLN A 78 -14.49 3.65 -3.79
CA GLN A 78 -14.89 2.92 -2.59
C GLN A 78 -13.67 2.30 -1.92
N THR A 79 -13.61 2.41 -0.60
CA THR A 79 -12.55 1.81 0.22
C THR A 79 -13.10 0.70 1.11
N VAL A 80 -12.23 -0.25 1.45
CA VAL A 80 -12.40 -1.21 2.55
C VAL A 80 -11.19 -1.07 3.44
N ALA A 81 -11.39 -0.92 4.74
CA ALA A 81 -10.31 -0.69 5.69
C ALA A 81 -10.56 -1.48 6.98
N TYR A 82 -9.48 -2.05 7.53
CA TYR A 82 -9.47 -2.72 8.83
C TYR A 82 -8.08 -2.55 9.44
N HIS A 83 -7.97 -1.92 10.61
CA HIS A 83 -6.69 -1.46 11.19
C HIS A 83 -5.76 -0.77 10.16
N PRO A 84 -6.26 0.16 9.31
CA PRO A 84 -5.53 0.66 8.14
C PRO A 84 -4.30 1.52 8.47
N ASN A 85 -4.23 2.00 9.72
CA ASN A 85 -3.18 2.88 10.24
C ASN A 85 -2.27 2.20 11.26
N ASP A 86 -2.52 0.92 11.55
CA ASP A 86 -1.65 0.14 12.42
C ASP A 86 -0.36 -0.20 11.68
N ARG A 87 0.76 -0.21 12.39
CA ARG A 87 2.06 -0.54 11.83
C ARG A 87 2.27 -2.05 11.81
N PHE A 88 2.78 -2.51 10.68
CA PHE A 88 3.25 -3.87 10.46
C PHE A 88 4.64 -3.80 9.83
N ALA A 89 5.49 -4.78 10.13
CA ALA A 89 6.73 -4.99 9.38
C ALA A 89 6.38 -5.14 7.89
N PHE A 90 7.00 -4.35 7.00
CA PHE A 90 6.70 -4.50 5.57
C PHE A 90 7.28 -5.80 5.01
N ALA A 91 8.35 -6.33 5.62
CA ALA A 91 9.15 -7.43 5.09
C ALA A 91 9.42 -7.27 3.57
N SER A 92 9.42 -8.36 2.82
CA SER A 92 9.69 -8.31 1.38
C SER A 92 8.66 -7.55 0.51
N THR A 93 7.57 -7.02 1.07
CA THR A 93 6.66 -6.16 0.28
C THR A 93 7.33 -4.86 -0.16
N SER A 94 8.32 -4.38 0.59
CA SER A 94 9.12 -3.18 0.24
C SER A 94 9.89 -3.34 -1.07
N LYS A 95 10.15 -4.57 -1.55
CA LYS A 95 10.92 -4.85 -2.76
C LYS A 95 10.27 -4.27 -4.02
N SER A 96 8.94 -4.28 -4.12
CA SER A 96 8.23 -3.65 -5.24
C SER A 96 8.35 -2.12 -5.18
N LEU A 97 8.33 -1.54 -3.98
CA LEU A 97 8.52 -0.11 -3.78
C LEU A 97 9.95 0.33 -4.06
N ALA A 98 10.94 -0.46 -3.66
CA ALA A 98 12.36 -0.20 -3.96
C ALA A 98 12.64 -0.32 -5.47
N ALA A 99 12.01 -1.27 -6.17
CA ALA A 99 12.06 -1.32 -7.64
C ALA A 99 11.39 -0.09 -8.26
N GLY A 100 10.24 0.37 -7.75
CA GLY A 100 9.61 1.63 -8.15
C GLY A 100 10.51 2.85 -7.93
N ALA A 101 11.19 2.93 -6.79
CA ALA A 101 12.16 3.97 -6.47
C ALA A 101 13.38 3.94 -7.41
N LEU A 102 13.91 2.76 -7.71
CA LEU A 102 14.99 2.57 -8.67
C LEU A 102 14.61 3.09 -10.05
N LEU A 103 13.43 2.71 -10.55
CA LEU A 103 12.87 3.18 -11.81
C LEU A 103 12.66 4.71 -11.81
N ARG A 104 12.25 5.28 -10.68
CA ARG A 104 12.07 6.74 -10.56
C ARG A 104 13.40 7.49 -10.70
N GLN A 105 14.47 6.97 -10.11
CA GLN A 105 15.78 7.64 -10.06
C GLN A 105 16.66 7.40 -11.30
N ASN A 106 16.36 6.40 -12.12
CA ASN A 106 17.23 5.98 -13.24
C ASN A 106 16.46 5.98 -14.56
N SER A 107 17.09 6.32 -15.68
CA SER A 107 16.51 6.10 -17.02
C SER A 107 16.38 4.60 -17.31
N ILE A 108 15.68 4.22 -18.39
CA ILE A 108 15.57 2.80 -18.78
C ILE A 108 16.94 2.25 -19.15
N GLU A 109 17.74 3.02 -19.88
CA GLU A 109 19.08 2.65 -20.34
C GLU A 109 20.04 2.48 -19.16
N ALA A 110 19.88 3.30 -18.11
CA ALA A 110 20.67 3.17 -16.89
C ALA A 110 20.40 1.83 -16.16
N LEU A 111 19.27 1.15 -16.44
CA LEU A 111 19.00 -0.16 -15.84
C LEU A 111 19.85 -1.29 -16.42
N ASP A 112 20.51 -1.07 -17.56
CA ASP A 112 21.44 -2.04 -18.17
C ASP A 112 22.84 -2.00 -17.52
N GLU A 113 23.06 -1.09 -16.56
CA GLU A 113 24.26 -1.07 -15.72
C GLU A 113 24.44 -2.40 -15.01
N ARG A 114 25.58 -3.06 -15.26
CA ARG A 114 25.96 -4.32 -14.62
C ARG A 114 26.56 -4.07 -13.24
N ILE A 115 25.97 -4.67 -12.23
CA ILE A 115 26.44 -4.67 -10.85
C ILE A 115 27.15 -6.00 -10.57
N THR A 116 28.43 -5.92 -10.26
CA THR A 116 29.23 -7.05 -9.76
C THR A 116 29.15 -7.08 -8.23
N TYR A 117 29.05 -8.27 -7.67
CA TYR A 117 29.00 -8.51 -6.23
C TYR A 117 29.71 -9.81 -5.90
N THR A 118 29.99 -10.02 -4.62
CA THR A 118 30.80 -11.14 -4.13
C THR A 118 29.94 -12.16 -3.38
N ARG A 119 30.55 -13.27 -2.95
CA ARG A 119 29.83 -14.28 -2.14
C ARG A 119 29.49 -13.73 -0.76
N GLU A 120 30.30 -12.80 -0.28
CA GLU A 120 30.13 -12.07 0.98
C GLU A 120 28.96 -11.08 0.93
N ASP A 121 28.51 -10.68 -0.26
CA ASP A 121 27.31 -9.86 -0.43
C ASP A 121 26.01 -10.68 -0.38
N LEU A 122 26.08 -12.02 -0.48
CA LEU A 122 24.89 -12.86 -0.46
C LEU A 122 24.22 -12.81 0.93
N SER A 123 22.90 -12.59 0.93
CA SER A 123 22.07 -12.57 2.13
C SER A 123 21.60 -13.99 2.51
N ASN A 124 20.47 -14.10 3.20
CA ASN A 124 19.91 -15.38 3.66
C ASN A 124 19.07 -16.13 2.59
N TYR A 125 18.60 -15.46 1.56
CA TYR A 125 17.73 -16.03 0.53
C TYR A 125 17.97 -15.36 -0.84
N ASN A 126 18.63 -16.09 -1.74
CA ASN A 126 19.19 -15.54 -2.98
C ASN A 126 19.07 -16.51 -4.18
N PRO A 127 17.85 -16.95 -4.53
CA PRO A 127 17.63 -18.00 -5.53
C PRO A 127 18.08 -17.60 -6.96
N ILE A 128 18.30 -16.31 -7.21
CA ILE A 128 18.76 -15.81 -8.51
C ILE A 128 20.19 -15.29 -8.40
N THR A 129 20.49 -14.45 -7.43
CA THR A 129 21.80 -13.79 -7.31
C THR A 129 22.94 -14.76 -7.02
N GLU A 130 22.70 -15.85 -6.29
CA GLU A 130 23.74 -16.86 -6.04
C GLU A 130 24.31 -17.48 -7.32
N LYS A 131 23.53 -17.49 -8.41
CA LYS A 131 23.89 -18.08 -9.71
C LYS A 131 24.71 -17.12 -10.59
N HIS A 132 24.83 -15.86 -10.19
CA HIS A 132 25.41 -14.79 -11.00
C HIS A 132 26.52 -14.03 -10.26
N VAL A 133 27.04 -14.55 -9.15
CA VAL A 133 28.14 -13.92 -8.41
C VAL A 133 29.36 -13.68 -9.32
N ASP A 134 29.69 -14.65 -10.18
CA ASP A 134 30.88 -14.56 -11.03
C ASP A 134 30.66 -13.68 -12.29
N THR A 135 29.40 -13.38 -12.64
CA THR A 135 29.04 -12.60 -13.84
C THR A 135 28.46 -11.22 -13.55
N GLY A 136 28.03 -10.98 -12.31
CA GLY A 136 27.14 -9.88 -11.96
C GLY A 136 25.78 -9.98 -12.64
N MET A 137 24.91 -9.02 -12.33
CA MET A 137 23.58 -8.84 -12.92
C MET A 137 23.34 -7.37 -13.23
N THR A 138 22.53 -7.06 -14.23
CA THR A 138 22.10 -5.67 -14.47
C THR A 138 21.13 -5.19 -13.40
N LEU A 139 20.99 -3.88 -13.23
CA LEU A 139 19.98 -3.31 -12.33
C LEU A 139 18.56 -3.78 -12.69
N LYS A 140 18.27 -3.94 -13.99
CA LYS A 140 17.01 -4.51 -14.48
C LYS A 140 16.81 -5.96 -14.02
N GLU A 141 17.85 -6.79 -14.13
CA GLU A 141 17.83 -8.20 -13.69
C GLU A 141 17.70 -8.31 -12.17
N LEU A 142 18.37 -7.43 -11.41
CA LEU A 142 18.25 -7.37 -9.95
C LEU A 142 16.83 -6.94 -9.53
N ALA A 143 16.23 -5.96 -10.20
CA ALA A 143 14.84 -5.56 -9.95
C ALA A 143 13.85 -6.70 -10.23
N ASP A 144 14.01 -7.41 -11.35
CA ASP A 144 13.23 -8.61 -11.66
C ASP A 144 13.38 -9.67 -10.55
N ALA A 145 14.62 -10.02 -10.19
CA ALA A 145 14.91 -11.02 -9.15
C ALA A 145 14.31 -10.66 -7.78
N SER A 146 14.47 -9.40 -7.37
CA SER A 146 13.93 -8.86 -6.11
C SER A 146 12.40 -8.91 -6.08
N VAL A 147 11.73 -8.53 -7.17
CA VAL A 147 10.26 -8.51 -7.21
C VAL A 147 9.68 -9.92 -7.38
N ARG A 148 10.17 -10.68 -8.37
CA ARG A 148 9.55 -11.95 -8.79
C ARG A 148 9.91 -13.15 -7.94
N TYR A 149 11.10 -13.13 -7.34
CA TYR A 149 11.62 -14.24 -6.55
C TYR A 149 11.88 -13.84 -5.11
N SER A 150 11.67 -12.58 -4.73
CA SER A 150 11.91 -12.07 -3.38
C SER A 150 13.38 -12.16 -2.95
N ASP A 151 14.31 -12.18 -3.91
CA ASP A 151 15.76 -12.32 -3.68
C ASP A 151 16.30 -11.18 -2.80
N SER A 152 16.82 -11.54 -1.61
CA SER A 152 17.24 -10.61 -0.57
C SER A 152 18.53 -9.87 -0.95
N THR A 153 19.48 -10.56 -1.57
CA THR A 153 20.71 -9.91 -2.07
C THR A 153 20.37 -8.90 -3.16
N ALA A 154 19.48 -9.24 -4.09
CA ALA A 154 19.06 -8.32 -5.14
C ALA A 154 18.43 -7.05 -4.54
N HIS A 155 17.59 -7.19 -3.51
CA HIS A 155 17.05 -6.06 -2.78
C HIS A 155 18.12 -5.21 -2.11
N ASN A 156 19.09 -5.82 -1.42
CA ASN A 156 20.20 -5.09 -0.80
C ASN A 156 21.03 -4.31 -1.82
N LEU A 157 21.31 -4.89 -2.99
CA LEU A 157 22.03 -4.22 -4.06
C LEU A 157 21.23 -3.04 -4.63
N ILE A 158 19.91 -3.17 -4.79
CA ILE A 158 19.03 -2.06 -5.18
C ILE A 158 19.06 -0.96 -4.12
N LEU A 159 18.92 -1.29 -2.84
CA LEU A 159 19.01 -0.30 -1.76
C LEU A 159 20.38 0.38 -1.74
N LYS A 160 21.48 -0.35 -1.89
CA LYS A 160 22.83 0.24 -2.03
C LYS A 160 22.90 1.22 -3.21
N LYS A 161 22.34 0.87 -4.37
CA LYS A 161 22.27 1.78 -5.55
C LYS A 161 21.47 3.06 -5.26
N LEU A 162 20.42 2.97 -4.44
CA LEU A 162 19.60 4.11 -4.02
C LEU A 162 20.27 4.98 -2.92
N GLY A 163 21.36 4.51 -2.30
CA GLY A 163 22.02 5.19 -1.18
C GLY A 163 21.62 4.65 0.21
N GLY A 164 21.05 3.45 0.28
CA GLY A 164 20.66 2.74 1.49
C GLY A 164 19.21 2.97 1.94
N PRO A 165 18.78 2.33 3.05
CA PRO A 165 17.41 2.38 3.57
C PRO A 165 16.88 3.80 3.78
N SER A 166 17.67 4.70 4.36
CA SER A 166 17.26 6.09 4.60
C SER A 166 17.06 6.89 3.30
N ALA A 167 17.86 6.62 2.26
CA ALA A 167 17.69 7.26 0.96
C ALA A 167 16.45 6.72 0.24
N PHE A 168 16.20 5.40 0.36
CA PHE A 168 14.96 4.80 -0.12
C PHE A 168 13.73 5.42 0.56
N GLU A 169 13.73 5.56 1.88
CA GLU A 169 12.65 6.26 2.61
C GLU A 169 12.44 7.69 2.10
N LYS A 170 13.52 8.45 1.88
CA LYS A 170 13.43 9.81 1.33
C LYS A 170 12.75 9.84 -0.04
N ILE A 171 13.05 8.89 -0.92
CA ILE A 171 12.40 8.79 -2.24
C ILE A 171 10.91 8.50 -2.09
N LEU A 172 10.50 7.66 -1.12
CA LEU A 172 9.09 7.42 -0.84
C LEU A 172 8.37 8.72 -0.41
N ARG A 173 9.03 9.57 0.39
CA ARG A 173 8.49 10.88 0.81
C ARG A 173 8.21 11.80 -0.38
N GLU A 174 9.05 11.77 -1.42
CA GLU A 174 8.85 12.53 -2.66
C GLU A 174 7.60 12.06 -3.45
N THR A 175 7.10 10.87 -3.17
CA THR A 175 5.86 10.32 -3.77
C THR A 175 4.62 10.52 -2.88
N GLY A 176 4.78 11.19 -1.73
CA GLY A 176 3.71 11.50 -0.79
C GLY A 176 3.55 10.52 0.38
N ASP A 177 4.38 9.47 0.45
CA ASP A 177 4.40 8.54 1.58
C ASP A 177 5.12 9.16 2.78
N THR A 178 4.40 9.52 3.84
CA THR A 178 4.97 10.09 5.08
C THR A 178 5.02 9.08 6.24
N VAL A 179 4.76 7.80 5.98
CA VAL A 179 4.47 6.79 7.01
C VAL A 179 5.49 5.65 7.01
N THR A 180 5.87 5.14 5.84
CA THR A 180 6.82 4.02 5.72
C THR A 180 8.18 4.43 6.28
N LYS A 181 8.75 3.62 7.18
CA LYS A 181 10.09 3.83 7.75
C LYS A 181 11.03 2.73 7.30
N SER A 182 12.19 3.07 6.75
CA SER A 182 13.17 2.08 6.27
C SER A 182 14.54 2.38 6.88
N GLU A 183 15.07 1.41 7.62
CA GLU A 183 16.28 1.61 8.43
C GLU A 183 17.33 0.51 8.24
N ARG A 184 16.92 -0.72 7.92
CA ARG A 184 17.84 -1.88 7.82
C ARG A 184 17.85 -2.51 6.43
N PHE A 185 18.90 -3.30 6.19
CA PHE A 185 19.02 -4.18 5.03
C PHE A 185 18.44 -5.57 5.33
N GLU A 186 18.41 -6.43 4.33
CA GLU A 186 18.14 -7.86 4.50
C GLU A 186 19.35 -8.57 5.14
N PRO A 187 19.13 -9.51 6.08
CA PRO A 187 17.83 -10.02 6.53
C PRO A 187 17.19 -9.25 7.70
N GLU A 188 17.90 -8.32 8.34
CA GLU A 188 17.50 -7.74 9.64
C GLU A 188 16.21 -6.92 9.57
N LEU A 189 15.83 -6.41 8.39
CA LEU A 189 14.56 -5.69 8.20
C LEU A 189 13.32 -6.55 8.46
N ASN A 190 13.44 -7.89 8.47
CA ASN A 190 12.32 -8.80 8.72
C ASN A 190 12.08 -9.05 10.21
N GLU A 191 12.97 -8.56 11.08
CA GLU A 191 12.90 -8.70 12.53
C GLU A 191 12.39 -7.40 13.13
N VAL A 192 11.07 -7.33 13.37
CA VAL A 192 10.44 -6.17 13.97
C VAL A 192 9.69 -6.62 15.22
N HIS A 193 10.19 -6.23 16.38
CA HIS A 193 9.56 -6.59 17.64
C HIS A 193 8.28 -5.76 17.87
N PRO A 194 7.28 -6.29 18.61
CA PRO A 194 6.08 -5.54 18.96
C PRO A 194 6.40 -4.16 19.56
N GLY A 195 5.84 -3.11 18.95
CA GLY A 195 6.03 -1.71 19.35
C GLY A 195 7.17 -0.99 18.62
N GLU A 196 8.03 -1.70 17.89
CA GLU A 196 9.02 -1.07 17.03
C GLU A 196 8.38 -0.44 15.78
N THR A 197 9.05 0.57 15.22
CA THR A 197 8.57 1.24 14.00
C THR A 197 9.56 1.16 12.84
N ARG A 198 10.75 0.59 13.07
CA ARG A 198 11.78 0.41 12.04
C ARG A 198 11.29 -0.63 11.04
N ASP A 199 11.46 -0.36 9.74
CA ASP A 199 11.07 -1.27 8.67
C ASP A 199 9.56 -1.62 8.66
N THR A 200 8.74 -0.63 9.06
CA THR A 200 7.29 -0.74 9.09
C THR A 200 6.60 0.25 8.17
N SER A 201 5.41 -0.12 7.73
CA SER A 201 4.44 0.80 7.14
C SER A 201 3.05 0.47 7.68
N THR A 202 2.02 1.10 7.14
CA THR A 202 0.62 0.78 7.42
C THR A 202 -0.05 0.25 6.15
N PRO A 203 -1.15 -0.51 6.25
CA PRO A 203 -1.89 -0.99 5.09
C PRO A 203 -2.27 0.14 4.12
N GLU A 204 -2.76 1.27 4.65
CA GLU A 204 -3.14 2.41 3.81
C GLU A 204 -1.95 3.06 3.12
N ALA A 205 -0.85 3.30 3.85
CA ALA A 205 0.32 3.96 3.29
C ALA A 205 0.97 3.12 2.19
N ILE A 206 1.22 1.83 2.46
CA ILE A 206 1.88 0.95 1.50
C ILE A 206 1.04 0.74 0.23
N ALA A 207 -0.29 0.66 0.37
CA ALA A 207 -1.21 0.59 -0.76
C ALA A 207 -1.16 1.87 -1.62
N LYS A 208 -1.17 3.06 -1.00
CA LYS A 208 -1.09 4.34 -1.72
C LYS A 208 0.25 4.51 -2.44
N THR A 209 1.34 4.11 -1.80
CA THR A 209 2.68 4.14 -2.41
C THR A 209 2.73 3.20 -3.61
N LEU A 210 2.21 1.98 -3.47
CA LEU A 210 2.10 1.03 -4.58
C LEU A 210 1.24 1.60 -5.73
N GLN A 211 0.08 2.17 -5.43
CA GLN A 211 -0.78 2.83 -6.41
C GLN A 211 -0.04 3.94 -7.16
N SER A 212 0.74 4.77 -6.44
CA SER A 212 1.49 5.88 -7.03
C SER A 212 2.48 5.40 -8.09
N PHE A 213 3.19 4.30 -7.82
CA PHE A 213 4.15 3.70 -8.76
C PHE A 213 3.51 2.89 -9.90
N THR A 214 2.34 2.29 -9.70
CA THR A 214 1.74 1.32 -10.65
C THR A 214 0.58 1.85 -11.47
N LEU A 215 -0.14 2.86 -10.97
CA LEU A 215 -1.33 3.44 -11.62
C LEU A 215 -1.24 4.97 -11.72
N GLY A 216 -0.57 5.62 -10.76
CA GLY A 216 -0.40 7.06 -10.66
C GLY A 216 0.70 7.63 -11.56
N SER A 217 1.10 8.87 -11.31
CA SER A 217 2.06 9.62 -12.13
C SER A 217 3.50 9.61 -11.59
N ALA A 218 3.82 8.82 -10.56
CA ALA A 218 5.16 8.79 -10.00
C ALA A 218 6.21 8.22 -10.98
N LEU A 219 5.77 7.44 -11.97
CA LEU A 219 6.58 6.91 -13.05
C LEU A 219 5.98 7.25 -14.43
N PRO A 220 6.83 7.52 -15.44
CA PRO A 220 6.43 7.46 -16.85
C PRO A 220 5.82 6.10 -17.21
N THR A 221 4.95 6.06 -18.23
CA THR A 221 4.19 4.87 -18.63
C THR A 221 5.07 3.63 -18.83
N GLU A 222 6.16 3.73 -19.58
CA GLU A 222 7.05 2.60 -19.86
C GLU A 222 7.63 1.97 -18.58
N LYS A 223 8.06 2.79 -17.62
CA LYS A 223 8.60 2.30 -16.34
C LYS A 223 7.52 1.70 -15.46
N ARG A 224 6.32 2.28 -15.48
CA ARG A 224 5.15 1.77 -14.77
C ARG A 224 4.76 0.38 -15.28
N GLU A 225 4.72 0.22 -16.60
CA GLU A 225 4.44 -1.06 -17.26
C GLU A 225 5.49 -2.11 -16.92
N LEU A 226 6.77 -1.73 -16.86
CA LEU A 226 7.85 -2.63 -16.44
C LEU A 226 7.69 -3.11 -14.99
N LEU A 227 7.37 -2.22 -14.04
CA LEU A 227 7.10 -2.60 -12.65
C LEU A 227 5.89 -3.53 -12.55
N VAL A 228 4.80 -3.18 -13.24
CA VAL A 228 3.57 -3.99 -13.27
C VAL A 228 3.83 -5.36 -13.88
N ASP A 229 4.63 -5.46 -14.95
CA ASP A 229 5.02 -6.74 -15.56
C ASP A 229 5.77 -7.65 -14.56
N TRP A 230 6.78 -7.12 -13.86
CA TRP A 230 7.50 -7.88 -12.83
C TRP A 230 6.54 -8.40 -11.76
N MET A 231 5.65 -7.55 -11.25
CA MET A 231 4.67 -7.94 -10.23
C MET A 231 3.63 -8.94 -10.77
N LYS A 232 3.19 -8.82 -12.03
CA LYS A 232 2.27 -9.79 -12.65
C LYS A 232 2.90 -11.18 -12.75
N ARG A 233 4.19 -11.24 -13.07
CA ARG A 233 4.98 -12.48 -13.19
C ARG A 233 5.63 -12.90 -11.86
N ASN A 234 5.20 -12.36 -10.73
CA ASN A 234 5.66 -12.76 -9.41
C ASN A 234 5.41 -14.27 -9.20
N THR A 235 6.38 -14.97 -8.61
CA THR A 235 6.33 -16.43 -8.39
C THR A 235 5.95 -16.80 -6.96
N THR A 236 5.84 -15.83 -6.05
CA THR A 236 5.66 -16.08 -4.62
C THR A 236 4.22 -15.91 -4.14
N GLY A 237 3.33 -15.35 -4.97
CA GLY A 237 2.00 -14.85 -4.58
C GLY A 237 0.82 -15.82 -4.71
N ASP A 238 1.01 -17.00 -5.31
CA ASP A 238 -0.10 -17.87 -5.76
C ASP A 238 -1.07 -18.29 -4.66
N LYS A 239 -0.59 -18.40 -3.42
CA LYS A 239 -1.40 -18.82 -2.26
C LYS A 239 -2.02 -17.67 -1.46
N LEU A 240 -1.76 -16.42 -1.83
CA LEU A 240 -2.11 -15.23 -1.06
C LEU A 240 -3.27 -14.47 -1.72
N ILE A 241 -3.10 -13.20 -2.10
CA ILE A 241 -4.16 -12.42 -2.75
C ILE A 241 -4.66 -13.14 -4.01
N ARG A 242 -3.75 -13.73 -4.81
CA ARG A 242 -4.11 -14.48 -6.02
C ARG A 242 -5.12 -15.61 -5.76
N ALA A 243 -5.01 -16.29 -4.62
CA ALA A 243 -5.92 -17.38 -4.24
C ALA A 243 -7.30 -16.90 -3.78
N GLY A 244 -7.43 -15.62 -3.39
CA GLY A 244 -8.70 -15.00 -3.04
C GLY A 244 -9.39 -14.27 -4.20
N VAL A 245 -8.68 -14.07 -5.31
CA VAL A 245 -9.19 -13.39 -6.51
C VAL A 245 -9.90 -14.38 -7.45
N PRO A 246 -11.05 -14.02 -8.05
CA PRO A 246 -11.71 -14.85 -9.04
C PRO A 246 -10.80 -15.21 -10.23
N LYS A 247 -10.93 -16.44 -10.73
CA LYS A 247 -10.15 -16.89 -11.90
C LYS A 247 -10.37 -15.97 -13.11
N GLY A 248 -9.29 -15.70 -13.83
CA GLY A 248 -9.29 -14.87 -15.04
C GLY A 248 -9.09 -13.37 -14.79
N TRP A 249 -9.09 -12.93 -13.53
CA TRP A 249 -8.66 -11.57 -13.20
C TRP A 249 -7.15 -11.51 -13.15
N GLU A 250 -6.57 -10.42 -13.65
CA GLU A 250 -5.12 -10.22 -13.57
C GLU A 250 -4.75 -9.66 -12.20
N VAL A 251 -3.61 -10.13 -11.67
CA VAL A 251 -3.06 -9.69 -10.39
C VAL A 251 -1.58 -9.38 -10.57
N ALA A 252 -1.16 -8.24 -10.06
CA ALA A 252 0.24 -7.86 -9.90
C ALA A 252 0.49 -7.69 -8.41
N ASP A 253 1.26 -8.59 -7.80
CA ASP A 253 1.45 -8.62 -6.34
C ASP A 253 2.93 -8.60 -5.92
N LYS A 254 3.16 -8.30 -4.64
CA LYS A 254 4.42 -8.57 -3.96
C LYS A 254 4.17 -9.02 -2.53
N THR A 255 4.70 -10.20 -2.23
CA THR A 255 4.57 -10.84 -0.91
C THR A 255 5.64 -10.39 0.09
N GLY A 256 5.37 -10.58 1.38
CA GLY A 256 6.31 -10.43 2.48
C GLY A 256 6.14 -11.51 3.54
N ALA A 257 7.24 -11.95 4.15
CA ALA A 257 7.22 -12.77 5.36
C ALA A 257 8.38 -12.35 6.27
N GLY A 258 8.17 -12.45 7.58
CA GLY A 258 9.17 -12.08 8.58
C GLY A 258 8.89 -12.74 9.93
N SER A 259 9.56 -12.28 10.98
CA SER A 259 9.34 -12.80 12.33
C SER A 259 7.91 -12.52 12.83
N TYR A 260 7.53 -13.15 13.94
CA TYR A 260 6.18 -13.03 14.52
C TYR A 260 5.07 -13.52 13.59
N GLY A 261 5.34 -14.54 12.78
CA GLY A 261 4.43 -15.01 11.74
C GLY A 261 3.96 -13.89 10.81
N THR A 262 4.81 -12.88 10.58
CA THR A 262 4.46 -11.77 9.68
C THR A 262 4.20 -12.34 8.30
N ARG A 263 3.05 -12.03 7.69
CA ARG A 263 2.70 -12.48 6.35
C ARG A 263 1.88 -11.44 5.63
N ASN A 264 2.43 -10.93 4.55
CA ASN A 264 1.91 -9.78 3.87
C ASN A 264 1.76 -10.05 2.39
N ASP A 265 0.81 -9.37 1.76
CA ASP A 265 0.72 -9.26 0.32
C ASP A 265 0.11 -7.91 -0.07
N ILE A 266 0.68 -7.28 -1.11
CA ILE A 266 0.20 -6.01 -1.67
C ILE A 266 0.02 -6.17 -3.16
N ALA A 267 -1.10 -5.70 -3.71
CA ALA A 267 -1.46 -5.99 -5.08
C ALA A 267 -2.23 -4.88 -5.79
N ILE A 268 -2.12 -4.90 -7.12
CA ILE A 268 -3.08 -4.31 -8.05
C ILE A 268 -3.85 -5.45 -8.71
N ILE A 269 -5.17 -5.36 -8.71
CA ILE A 269 -6.09 -6.37 -9.22
C ILE A 269 -6.90 -5.76 -10.35
N TRP A 270 -6.98 -6.42 -11.51
CA TRP A 270 -7.77 -5.97 -12.65
C TRP A 270 -8.96 -6.90 -12.88
N PRO A 271 -10.17 -6.54 -12.41
CA PRO A 271 -11.38 -7.23 -12.83
C PRO A 271 -11.65 -6.97 -14.32
N PRO A 272 -12.18 -7.96 -15.07
CA PRO A 272 -12.56 -7.77 -16.46
C PRO A 272 -13.48 -6.57 -16.65
N ASN A 273 -13.18 -5.72 -17.63
CA ASN A 273 -13.98 -4.55 -18.00
C ASN A 273 -14.21 -3.52 -16.87
N LYS A 274 -13.39 -3.53 -15.81
CA LYS A 274 -13.47 -2.57 -14.71
C LYS A 274 -12.14 -1.87 -14.48
N LYS A 275 -12.17 -0.81 -13.69
CA LYS A 275 -10.95 -0.14 -13.21
C LYS A 275 -10.27 -1.01 -12.15
N PRO A 276 -8.94 -0.85 -11.96
CA PRO A 276 -8.18 -1.69 -11.04
C PRO A 276 -8.56 -1.44 -9.57
N ILE A 277 -8.28 -2.42 -8.73
CA ILE A 277 -8.37 -2.34 -7.28
C ILE A 277 -6.95 -2.38 -6.72
N VAL A 278 -6.65 -1.48 -5.80
CA VAL A 278 -5.41 -1.50 -5.00
C VAL A 278 -5.73 -2.21 -3.69
N LEU A 279 -4.89 -3.14 -3.25
CA LEU A 279 -5.10 -3.90 -2.02
C LEU A 279 -3.78 -4.08 -1.28
N ALA A 280 -3.79 -3.85 0.02
CA ALA A 280 -2.75 -4.29 0.94
C ALA A 280 -3.39 -5.10 2.07
N ILE A 281 -2.83 -6.28 2.34
CA ILE A 281 -3.16 -7.12 3.48
C ILE A 281 -1.86 -7.42 4.20
N LEU A 282 -1.76 -6.96 5.45
CA LEU A 282 -0.62 -7.18 6.34
C LEU A 282 -1.10 -8.00 7.53
N SER A 283 -0.29 -8.94 8.00
CA SER A 283 -0.62 -9.70 9.21
C SER A 283 0.60 -10.02 10.04
N ASN A 284 0.39 -10.23 11.34
CA ASN A 284 1.38 -10.76 12.27
C ASN A 284 0.69 -11.45 13.45
N HIS A 285 1.49 -12.06 14.32
CA HIS A 285 1.09 -12.74 15.54
C HIS A 285 1.84 -12.15 16.74
N ASP A 286 1.45 -12.54 17.96
CA ASP A 286 2.05 -12.01 19.19
C ASP A 286 3.36 -12.72 19.60
N LYS A 287 3.61 -13.93 19.07
CA LYS A 287 4.79 -14.75 19.42
C LYS A 287 5.81 -14.73 18.30
N GLU A 288 7.08 -14.60 18.66
CA GLU A 288 8.20 -14.47 17.70
C GLU A 288 8.34 -15.67 16.77
N ASP A 289 8.16 -16.88 17.31
CA ASP A 289 8.24 -18.17 16.61
C ASP A 289 6.91 -18.61 15.97
N ALA A 290 5.89 -17.74 15.97
CA ALA A 290 4.62 -18.06 15.33
C ALA A 290 4.80 -18.32 13.83
N GLU A 291 4.15 -19.38 13.35
CA GLU A 291 4.04 -19.65 11.92
C GLU A 291 2.88 -18.85 11.31
N TYR A 292 3.10 -18.32 10.12
CA TYR A 292 2.04 -17.70 9.34
C TYR A 292 1.18 -18.73 8.60
N ASN A 293 0.00 -18.31 8.15
CA ASN A 293 -0.88 -19.11 7.29
C ASN A 293 -1.31 -18.32 6.05
N ASP A 294 -0.88 -18.77 4.86
CA ASP A 294 -1.23 -18.12 3.58
C ASP A 294 -2.74 -17.97 3.37
N LYS A 295 -3.54 -18.91 3.89
CA LYS A 295 -5.00 -18.92 3.73
C LYS A 295 -5.66 -17.72 4.40
N LEU A 296 -5.07 -17.14 5.45
CA LEU A 296 -5.53 -15.90 6.07
C LEU A 296 -5.62 -14.77 5.04
N ILE A 297 -4.55 -14.59 4.25
CA ILE A 297 -4.45 -13.53 3.24
C ILE A 297 -5.43 -13.78 2.08
N ALA A 298 -5.56 -15.05 1.66
CA ALA A 298 -6.51 -15.44 0.62
C ALA A 298 -7.98 -15.24 1.05
N ASP A 299 -8.33 -15.57 2.29
CA ASP A 299 -9.69 -15.40 2.80
C ASP A 299 -10.03 -13.93 3.07
N ALA A 300 -9.09 -13.16 3.61
CA ALA A 300 -9.24 -11.71 3.76
C ALA A 300 -9.47 -11.04 2.39
N THR A 301 -8.81 -11.51 1.33
CA THR A 301 -9.04 -11.02 -0.04
C THR A 301 -10.47 -11.27 -0.51
N LYS A 302 -11.03 -12.47 -0.25
CA LYS A 302 -12.43 -12.77 -0.61
C LYS A 302 -13.40 -11.81 0.10
N VAL A 303 -13.20 -11.60 1.41
CA VAL A 303 -14.02 -10.66 2.20
C VAL A 303 -13.92 -9.23 1.64
N VAL A 304 -12.74 -8.78 1.24
CA VAL A 304 -12.55 -7.47 0.60
C VAL A 304 -13.35 -7.36 -0.71
N LEU A 305 -13.23 -8.33 -1.61
CA LEU A 305 -13.90 -8.30 -2.92
C LEU A 305 -15.42 -8.40 -2.80
N ASP A 306 -15.91 -9.22 -1.87
CA ASP A 306 -17.33 -9.32 -1.54
C ASP A 306 -17.85 -8.00 -0.96
N THR A 307 -17.07 -7.38 -0.07
CA THR A 307 -17.41 -6.08 0.52
C THR A 307 -17.48 -5.02 -0.56
N LEU A 308 -16.50 -4.92 -1.45
CA LEU A 308 -16.52 -4.00 -2.61
C LEU A 308 -17.60 -4.35 -3.66
N LYS A 309 -18.33 -5.48 -3.50
CA LYS A 309 -19.35 -5.98 -4.42
C LYS A 309 -18.84 -6.13 -5.84
N VAL A 310 -17.58 -6.55 -5.98
CA VAL A 310 -16.94 -6.69 -7.29
C VAL A 310 -17.43 -8.00 -7.91
N THR A 311 -18.62 -7.94 -8.51
CA THR A 311 -19.25 -9.09 -9.16
C THR A 311 -18.71 -9.27 -10.58
N ASN A 312 -18.56 -10.53 -11.00
CA ASN A 312 -18.45 -10.89 -12.41
C ASN A 312 -19.79 -10.54 -13.07
N LYS A 313 -19.88 -9.40 -13.75
CA LYS A 313 -20.90 -9.25 -14.79
C LYS A 313 -20.29 -9.87 -16.04
N ASN A 314 -20.74 -11.07 -16.36
CA ASN A 314 -20.57 -11.68 -17.68
C ASN A 314 -21.21 -10.77 -18.74
#